data_AF-A0A9X5AKN4-F1
#
_entry.id   AF-A0A9X5AKN4-F1
#
_cell.length_a   1.000
_cell.length_b   1.000
_cell.length_c   1.000
_cell.angle_alpha   90.00
_cell.angle_beta   90.00
_cell.angle_gamma   90.00
#
_symmetry.space_group_name_H-M   'P 1'
#
loop_
_entity.id
_entity.type
_entity.pdbx_description
1 polymer ?
#
loop_
_entity_poly.entity_id
_entity_poly.type
_entity_poly.pdbx_seq_one_letter_code
_entity_poly.pdbx_strand_id
1 'polypeptide(L)'
;MSLAIIAYAPEEAKKRKDKFKEKYGLSYEKFNDWMLTPSKDTFFYFLHPEFLKDDTKKYEEMEKDADKAQEFDEIDSFHIGYGHFHFLRKEIGELVGVRYDDSNLFDPRIYYDDELVDTALLRFFLHSDCDGEFSSYDIQESYDQFLKLCDGKKLQDKKAGKWRKKIDEFLNFWRKSSEQKLQWEFC
;
A
#
# COMPACT_ATOMS: atom_id res chain seq x y z
N MET A 1 -2.34 0.98 17.56
CA MET A 1 -2.21 1.22 16.11
C MET A 1 -2.50 -0.09 15.39
N SER A 2 -3.16 -0.05 14.24
CA SER A 2 -3.53 -1.19 13.39
C SER A 2 -2.98 -0.93 12.00
N LEU A 3 -2.48 -1.96 11.34
CA LEU A 3 -2.15 -1.91 9.92
C LEU A 3 -3.45 -2.09 9.12
N ALA A 4 -3.66 -1.23 8.13
CA ALA A 4 -4.65 -1.37 7.09
C ALA A 4 -3.96 -1.60 5.75
N ILE A 5 -4.43 -2.59 4.99
CA ILE A 5 -4.05 -2.74 3.58
C ILE A 5 -5.27 -2.35 2.77
N ILE A 6 -5.21 -1.20 2.12
CA ILE A 6 -6.31 -0.62 1.34
C ILE A 6 -6.18 -1.11 -0.10
N ALA A 7 -7.21 -1.74 -0.64
CA ALA A 7 -7.27 -2.16 -2.03
C ALA A 7 -8.13 -1.19 -2.85
N TYR A 8 -7.57 -0.65 -3.92
CA TYR A 8 -8.23 0.34 -4.77
C TYR A 8 -7.99 0.08 -6.27
N ALA A 9 -8.82 0.67 -7.13
CA ALA A 9 -8.66 0.60 -8.58
C ALA A 9 -7.65 1.65 -9.07
N PRO A 10 -6.48 1.27 -9.62
CA PRO A 10 -5.43 2.23 -9.99
C PRO A 10 -5.87 3.17 -11.13
N GLU A 11 -6.70 2.70 -12.07
CA GLU A 11 -7.19 3.51 -13.18
C GLU A 11 -8.12 4.65 -12.73
N GLU A 12 -8.91 4.44 -11.68
CA GLU A 12 -9.79 5.49 -11.15
C GLU A 12 -9.00 6.53 -10.36
N ALA A 13 -8.04 6.08 -9.56
CA ALA A 13 -7.08 6.95 -8.89
C ALA A 13 -6.30 7.82 -9.91
N LYS A 14 -5.80 7.20 -10.98
CA LYS A 14 -5.12 7.92 -12.07
C LYS A 14 -6.01 8.96 -12.73
N LYS A 15 -7.26 8.63 -13.05
CA LYS A 15 -8.23 9.58 -13.64
C LYS A 15 -8.43 10.82 -12.76
N ARG A 16 -8.47 10.67 -11.44
CA ARG A 16 -8.58 11.81 -10.50
C ARG A 16 -7.34 12.70 -10.57
N LYS A 17 -6.15 12.09 -10.49
CA LYS A 17 -4.87 12.80 -10.60
C LYS A 17 -4.72 13.51 -11.96
N ASP A 18 -5.19 12.89 -13.03
CA ASP A 18 -5.19 13.50 -14.36
C ASP A 18 -6.14 14.70 -14.44
N LYS A 19 -7.34 14.64 -13.83
CA LYS A 19 -8.25 15.81 -13.73
C LYS A 19 -7.65 16.96 -12.95
N PHE A 20 -6.93 16.67 -11.86
CA PHE A 20 -6.21 17.68 -11.10
C PHE A 20 -5.17 18.38 -12.00
N LYS A 21 -4.39 17.59 -12.73
CA LYS A 21 -3.38 18.10 -13.67
C LYS A 21 -4.00 18.92 -14.82
N GLU A 22 -5.13 18.49 -15.36
CA GLU A 22 -5.86 19.22 -16.40
C GLU A 22 -6.34 20.59 -15.89
N LYS A 23 -6.88 20.65 -14.67
CA LYS A 23 -7.40 21.87 -14.07
C LYS A 23 -6.31 22.89 -13.72
N TYR A 24 -5.18 22.42 -13.19
CA TYR A 24 -4.16 23.30 -12.61
C TYR A 24 -2.85 23.39 -13.41
N GLY A 25 -2.66 22.56 -14.43
CA GLY A 25 -1.40 22.48 -15.18
C GLY A 25 -0.22 21.90 -14.38
N LEU A 26 -0.48 21.38 -13.18
CA LEU A 26 0.49 20.84 -12.23
C LEU A 26 0.08 19.41 -11.84
N SER A 27 1.01 18.46 -11.82
CA SER A 27 0.70 17.12 -11.32
C SER A 27 0.44 17.12 -9.82
N TYR A 28 -0.45 16.24 -9.36
CA TYR A 28 -0.76 16.06 -7.93
C TYR A 28 0.51 15.83 -7.10
N GLU A 29 1.43 14.98 -7.56
CA GLU A 29 2.67 14.65 -6.84
C GLU A 29 3.54 15.90 -6.60
N LYS A 30 3.58 16.82 -7.57
CA LYS A 30 4.34 18.06 -7.42
C LYS A 30 3.65 19.04 -6.48
N PHE A 31 2.32 19.02 -6.43
CA PHE A 31 1.59 19.83 -5.47
C PHE A 31 1.90 19.35 -4.04
N ASN A 32 1.83 18.05 -3.81
CA ASN A 32 2.08 17.43 -2.51
C ASN A 32 3.52 17.63 -2.02
N ASP A 33 4.51 17.50 -2.91
CA ASP A 33 5.92 17.51 -2.49
C ASP A 33 6.55 18.91 -2.49
N TRP A 34 6.14 19.82 -3.39
CA TRP A 34 6.92 21.02 -3.72
C TRP A 34 6.20 22.35 -3.56
N MET A 35 4.87 22.39 -3.38
CA MET A 35 4.16 23.67 -3.26
C MET A 35 4.28 24.24 -1.86
N LEU A 36 4.82 25.47 -1.77
CA LEU A 36 4.85 26.23 -0.51
C LEU A 36 3.54 27.00 -0.36
N THR A 37 2.96 26.95 0.83
CA THR A 37 1.79 27.76 1.19
C THR A 37 2.13 29.25 1.08
N PRO A 38 1.34 30.05 0.31
CA PRO A 38 1.52 31.49 0.26
C PRO A 38 1.47 32.13 1.65
N SER A 39 2.50 32.91 1.99
CA SER A 39 2.59 33.60 3.28
C SER A 39 3.14 35.01 3.09
N LYS A 40 2.68 35.95 3.93
CA LYS A 40 3.23 37.31 4.03
C LYS A 40 4.73 37.35 4.32
N ASP A 41 5.26 36.28 4.93
CA ASP A 41 6.66 36.16 5.32
C ASP A 41 7.54 35.64 4.18
N THR A 42 6.95 35.18 3.07
CA THR A 42 7.67 34.80 1.85
C THR A 42 8.13 36.07 1.11
N PHE A 43 9.40 36.11 0.70
CA PHE A 43 10.02 37.29 0.08
C PHE A 43 9.20 37.90 -1.08
N PHE A 44 8.60 37.07 -1.93
CA PHE A 44 7.76 37.54 -3.03
C PHE A 44 6.52 38.31 -2.53
N TYR A 45 5.77 37.77 -1.57
CA TYR A 45 4.56 38.40 -1.03
C TYR A 45 4.85 39.56 -0.08
N PHE A 46 6.04 39.59 0.52
CA PHE A 46 6.53 40.78 1.21
C PHE A 46 6.69 41.96 0.24
N LEU A 47 7.23 41.72 -0.96
CA LEU A 47 7.40 42.75 -1.99
C LEU A 47 6.11 43.07 -2.76
N HIS A 48 5.21 42.09 -2.88
CA HIS A 48 3.98 42.19 -3.66
C HIS A 48 2.76 41.66 -2.88
N PRO A 49 2.31 42.36 -1.83
CA PRO A 49 1.21 41.91 -0.98
C PRO A 49 -0.13 41.82 -1.72
N GLU A 50 -0.29 42.52 -2.85
CA GLU A 50 -1.48 42.50 -3.68
C GLU A 50 -1.83 41.12 -4.25
N PHE A 51 -0.83 40.26 -4.50
CA PHE A 51 -1.05 38.91 -5.03
C PHE A 51 -1.41 37.88 -3.93
N LEU A 52 -1.09 38.17 -2.67
CA LEU A 52 -1.18 37.20 -1.58
C LEU A 52 -2.60 36.63 -1.44
N LYS A 53 -3.62 37.50 -1.47
CA LYS A 53 -5.01 37.08 -1.24
C LYS A 53 -5.52 36.11 -2.31
N ASP A 54 -5.25 36.42 -3.58
CA ASP A 54 -5.75 35.62 -4.70
C ASP A 54 -4.97 34.31 -4.82
N ASP A 55 -3.66 34.33 -4.57
CA ASP A 55 -2.82 33.13 -4.56
C ASP A 55 -3.14 32.20 -3.38
N THR A 56 -3.37 32.73 -2.17
CA THR A 56 -3.82 31.93 -1.02
C THR A 56 -5.15 31.23 -1.35
N LYS A 57 -6.11 31.95 -1.93
CA LYS A 57 -7.40 31.36 -2.31
C LYS A 57 -7.24 30.24 -3.35
N LYS A 58 -6.36 30.44 -4.33
CA LYS A 58 -6.06 29.42 -5.35
C LYS A 58 -5.37 28.20 -4.74
N TYR A 59 -4.45 28.42 -3.81
CA TYR A 59 -3.78 27.36 -3.06
C TYR A 59 -4.78 26.52 -2.24
N GLU A 60 -5.67 27.16 -1.48
CA GLU A 60 -6.71 26.47 -0.70
C GLU A 60 -7.68 25.67 -1.58
N GLU A 61 -7.95 26.14 -2.80
CA GLU A 61 -8.74 25.38 -3.77
C GLU A 61 -7.97 24.16 -4.29
N MET A 62 -6.70 24.33 -4.62
CA MET A 62 -5.82 23.23 -5.03
C MET A 62 -5.69 22.18 -3.92
N GLU A 63 -5.50 22.59 -2.67
CA GLU A 63 -5.39 21.70 -1.52
C GLU A 63 -6.64 20.80 -1.40
N LYS A 64 -7.83 21.38 -1.43
CA LYS A 64 -9.10 20.62 -1.38
C LYS A 64 -9.28 19.64 -2.55
N ASP A 65 -8.81 20.01 -3.74
CA ASP A 65 -8.90 19.13 -4.90
C ASP A 65 -7.77 18.07 -4.91
N ALA A 66 -6.64 18.36 -4.28
CA ALA A 66 -5.56 17.42 -4.03
C ALA A 66 -5.99 16.36 -3.01
N ASP A 67 -6.66 16.75 -1.93
CA ASP A 67 -7.23 15.82 -0.94
C ASP A 67 -8.16 14.81 -1.63
N LYS A 68 -9.07 15.30 -2.49
CA LYS A 68 -9.96 14.42 -3.29
C LYS A 68 -9.20 13.54 -4.28
N ALA A 69 -8.04 13.99 -4.77
CA ALA A 69 -7.21 13.22 -5.69
C ALA A 69 -6.40 12.15 -4.95
N GLN A 70 -6.09 12.38 -3.67
CA GLN A 70 -5.46 11.43 -2.76
C GLN A 70 -6.44 10.36 -2.25
N GLU A 71 -7.72 10.71 -2.08
CA GLU A 71 -8.75 9.74 -1.73
C GLU A 71 -8.84 8.64 -2.81
N PHE A 72 -8.30 7.47 -2.48
CA PHE A 72 -8.52 6.25 -3.24
C PHE A 72 -9.90 5.71 -2.86
N ASP A 73 -10.75 5.41 -3.85
CA ASP A 73 -12.00 4.70 -3.56
C ASP A 73 -11.63 3.29 -3.07
N GLU A 74 -11.70 3.10 -1.76
CA GLU A 74 -11.50 1.80 -1.13
C GLU A 74 -12.55 0.82 -1.67
N ILE A 75 -12.09 -0.20 -2.38
CA ILE A 75 -12.92 -1.28 -2.90
C ILE A 75 -12.96 -2.46 -1.92
N ASP A 76 -11.87 -2.64 -1.18
CA ASP A 76 -11.77 -3.56 -0.05
C ASP A 76 -10.63 -3.15 0.88
N SER A 77 -10.63 -3.68 2.10
CA SER A 77 -9.55 -3.47 3.04
C SER A 77 -9.31 -4.67 3.93
N PHE A 78 -8.04 -4.86 4.30
CA PHE A 78 -7.66 -5.84 5.30
C PHE A 78 -7.08 -5.15 6.53
N HIS A 79 -7.75 -5.32 7.67
CA HIS A 79 -7.34 -4.75 8.95
C HIS A 79 -6.76 -5.79 9.90
N ILE A 80 -5.61 -5.46 10.46
CA ILE A 80 -4.90 -6.30 11.43
C ILE A 80 -4.16 -5.45 12.46
N GLY A 81 -3.97 -5.99 13.67
CA GLY A 81 -3.21 -5.28 14.71
C GLY A 81 -1.76 -5.03 14.29
N TYR A 82 -1.17 -3.91 14.73
CA TYR A 82 0.25 -3.64 14.49
C TYR A 82 1.12 -4.74 15.10
N GLY A 83 2.08 -5.26 14.33
CA GLY A 83 2.89 -6.43 14.68
C GLY A 83 2.18 -7.80 14.54
N HIS A 84 0.85 -7.83 14.44
CA HIS A 84 0.13 -9.07 14.14
C HIS A 84 0.25 -9.48 12.67
N PHE A 85 0.52 -8.53 11.78
CA PHE A 85 0.73 -8.83 10.37
C PHE A 85 2.01 -9.64 10.14
N HIS A 86 3.13 -9.28 10.79
CA HIS A 86 4.33 -10.14 10.84
C HIS A 86 4.02 -11.60 11.18
N PHE A 87 3.23 -11.86 12.23
CA PHE A 87 2.87 -13.23 12.60
C PHE A 87 1.99 -13.91 11.54
N LEU A 88 0.98 -13.21 11.00
CA LEU A 88 0.16 -13.74 9.92
C LEU A 88 1.02 -14.08 8.69
N ARG A 89 1.94 -13.19 8.34
CA ARG A 89 2.85 -13.34 7.21
C ARG A 89 3.80 -14.51 7.41
N LYS A 90 4.29 -14.73 8.63
CA LYS A 90 5.07 -15.92 9.00
C LYS A 90 4.26 -17.20 8.81
N GLU A 91 3.01 -17.21 9.26
CA GLU A 91 2.13 -18.36 9.07
C GLU A 91 1.91 -18.67 7.58
N ILE A 92 1.69 -17.64 6.76
CA ILE A 92 1.50 -17.78 5.31
C ILE A 92 2.81 -18.16 4.60
N GLY A 93 3.93 -17.58 4.98
CA GLY A 93 5.24 -17.84 4.38
C GLY A 93 5.66 -19.30 4.46
N GLU A 94 5.39 -19.95 5.60
CA GLU A 94 5.72 -21.37 5.79
C GLU A 94 4.99 -22.31 4.81
N LEU A 95 3.86 -21.86 4.23
CA LEU A 95 3.11 -22.61 3.22
C LEU A 95 3.86 -22.69 1.89
N VAL A 96 4.75 -21.73 1.62
CA VAL A 96 5.47 -21.59 0.34
C VAL A 96 6.99 -21.62 0.54
N GLY A 97 7.45 -22.18 1.67
CA GLY A 97 8.88 -22.37 1.93
C GLY A 97 9.61 -21.17 2.55
N VAL A 98 8.94 -20.03 2.78
CA VAL A 98 9.53 -18.87 3.45
C VAL A 98 9.49 -19.04 4.97
N ARG A 99 10.62 -18.86 5.64
CA ARG A 99 10.75 -19.03 7.10
C ARG A 99 11.37 -17.80 7.75
N TYR A 100 10.70 -17.32 8.79
CA TYR A 100 11.17 -16.20 9.60
C TYR A 100 11.80 -16.73 10.89
N ASP A 101 13.06 -16.39 11.11
CA ASP A 101 13.78 -16.63 12.35
C ASP A 101 13.96 -15.32 13.11
N ASP A 102 13.09 -15.16 14.10
CA ASP A 102 13.03 -13.99 14.98
C ASP A 102 13.66 -14.31 16.35
N SER A 103 14.48 -15.37 16.43
CA SER A 103 15.13 -15.79 17.69
C SER A 103 16.06 -14.71 18.25
N ASN A 104 16.64 -13.88 17.37
CA ASN A 104 17.35 -12.67 17.71
C ASN A 104 16.60 -11.44 17.19
N LEU A 105 15.99 -10.67 18.11
CA LEU A 105 15.25 -9.46 17.75
C LEU A 105 16.11 -8.37 17.08
N PHE A 106 17.42 -8.42 17.24
CA PHE A 106 18.36 -7.46 16.63
C PHE A 106 18.95 -7.95 15.30
N ASP A 107 18.73 -9.23 14.95
CA ASP A 107 19.20 -9.84 13.70
C ASP A 107 18.13 -10.83 13.18
N PRO A 108 16.93 -10.34 12.80
CA PRO A 108 15.90 -11.19 12.24
C PRO A 108 16.35 -11.71 10.87
N ARG A 109 16.17 -13.01 10.63
CA ARG A 109 16.57 -13.66 9.38
C ARG A 109 15.38 -14.24 8.66
N ILE A 110 15.40 -14.14 7.33
CA ILE A 110 14.39 -14.73 6.46
C ILE A 110 15.10 -15.73 5.55
N TYR A 111 14.66 -16.98 5.59
CA TYR A 111 15.15 -18.06 4.75
C TYR A 111 14.09 -18.39 3.70
N TYR A 112 14.52 -18.63 2.47
CA TYR A 112 13.67 -18.98 1.34
C TYR A 112 14.48 -19.78 0.33
N ASP A 113 13.80 -20.56 -0.49
CA ASP A 113 14.41 -21.36 -1.55
C ASP A 113 14.77 -20.49 -2.77
N ASP A 114 15.80 -20.88 -3.53
CA ASP A 114 16.29 -20.13 -4.70
C ASP A 114 15.21 -19.87 -5.76
N GLU A 115 14.18 -20.73 -5.82
CA GLU A 115 13.04 -20.57 -6.74
C GLU A 115 12.18 -19.33 -6.47
N LEU A 116 12.32 -18.72 -5.28
CA LEU A 116 11.62 -17.50 -4.90
C LEU A 116 12.41 -16.22 -5.20
N VAL A 117 13.68 -16.32 -5.58
CA VAL A 117 14.54 -15.16 -5.87
C VAL A 117 13.91 -14.31 -6.99
N ASP A 118 13.90 -12.99 -6.78
CA ASP A 118 13.34 -11.98 -7.69
C ASP A 118 11.84 -12.10 -8.01
N THR A 119 11.09 -12.89 -7.24
CA THR A 119 9.64 -13.05 -7.43
C THR A 119 8.82 -11.95 -6.73
N ALA A 120 7.62 -11.67 -7.27
CA ALA A 120 6.65 -10.77 -6.62
C ALA A 120 6.19 -11.32 -5.26
N LEU A 121 6.07 -12.65 -5.13
CA LEU A 121 5.75 -13.32 -3.88
C LEU A 121 6.83 -13.11 -2.82
N LEU A 122 8.11 -13.24 -3.17
CA LEU A 122 9.19 -12.94 -2.22
C LEU A 122 9.20 -11.46 -1.83
N ARG A 123 8.99 -10.55 -2.79
CA ARG A 123 8.86 -9.11 -2.49
C ARG A 123 7.75 -8.83 -1.48
N PHE A 124 6.61 -9.51 -1.57
CA PHE A 124 5.55 -9.44 -0.55
C PHE A 124 6.06 -9.86 0.83
N PHE A 125 6.78 -10.98 0.93
CA PHE A 125 7.29 -11.45 2.20
C PHE A 125 8.37 -10.54 2.81
N LEU A 126 9.19 -9.89 1.97
CA LEU A 126 10.24 -8.98 2.40
C LEU A 126 9.76 -7.53 2.67
N HIS A 127 8.49 -7.21 2.36
CA HIS A 127 7.98 -5.84 2.46
C HIS A 127 7.93 -5.31 3.90
N SER A 128 8.11 -4.01 4.12
CA SER A 128 7.93 -3.42 5.45
C SER A 128 6.45 -3.46 5.89
N ASP A 129 6.17 -3.55 7.19
CA ASP A 129 4.79 -3.43 7.69
C ASP A 129 4.35 -1.95 7.84
N CYS A 130 5.23 -0.97 7.56
CA CYS A 130 4.97 0.44 7.86
C CYS A 130 4.35 1.23 6.70
N ASP A 131 5.02 1.28 5.55
CA ASP A 131 4.60 2.04 4.38
C ASP A 131 4.99 1.27 3.11
N GLY A 132 4.22 1.44 2.04
CA GLY A 132 4.55 0.96 0.70
C GLY A 132 3.35 0.49 -0.09
N GLU A 133 3.59 0.22 -1.37
CA GLU A 133 2.54 -0.12 -2.33
C GLU A 133 2.85 -1.43 -3.05
N PHE A 134 1.81 -2.18 -3.41
CA PHE A 134 1.92 -3.28 -4.37
C PHE A 134 1.08 -2.99 -5.59
N SER A 135 1.73 -2.90 -6.75
CA SER A 135 1.05 -2.74 -8.02
C SER A 135 0.08 -3.90 -8.29
N SER A 136 -0.95 -3.66 -9.09
CA SER A 136 -1.88 -4.72 -9.48
C SER A 136 -1.21 -5.90 -10.18
N TYR A 137 -0.10 -5.65 -10.88
CA TYR A 137 0.71 -6.69 -11.48
C TYR A 137 1.40 -7.54 -10.41
N ASP A 138 2.07 -6.91 -9.43
CA ASP A 138 2.75 -7.65 -8.36
C ASP A 138 1.75 -8.45 -7.51
N ILE A 139 0.54 -7.93 -7.26
CA ILE A 139 -0.52 -8.65 -6.52
C ILE A 139 -0.98 -9.90 -7.29
N GLN A 140 -1.20 -9.78 -8.60
CA GLN A 140 -1.60 -10.90 -9.46
C GLN A 140 -0.49 -11.97 -9.50
N GLU A 141 0.73 -11.57 -9.84
CA GLU A 141 1.87 -12.49 -9.94
C GLU A 141 2.15 -13.18 -8.62
N SER A 142 2.14 -12.45 -7.51
CA SER A 142 2.39 -13.00 -6.19
C SER A 142 1.29 -13.98 -5.75
N TYR A 143 0.02 -13.69 -6.05
CA TYR A 143 -1.09 -14.61 -5.75
C TYR A 143 -0.99 -15.90 -6.58
N ASP A 144 -0.68 -15.79 -7.88
CA ASP A 144 -0.53 -16.94 -8.76
C ASP A 144 0.66 -17.82 -8.34
N GLN A 145 1.77 -17.21 -7.93
CA GLN A 145 2.92 -17.91 -7.36
C GLN A 145 2.55 -18.59 -6.04
N PHE A 146 1.80 -17.92 -5.18
CA PHE A 146 1.32 -18.51 -3.93
C PHE A 146 0.47 -19.75 -4.19
N LEU A 147 -0.47 -19.71 -5.14
CA LEU A 147 -1.31 -20.87 -5.49
C LEU A 147 -0.49 -22.06 -6.02
N LYS A 148 0.60 -21.81 -6.76
CA LYS A 148 1.47 -22.86 -7.30
C LYS A 148 2.31 -23.54 -6.22
N LEU A 149 2.82 -22.75 -5.27
CA LEU A 149 3.78 -23.22 -4.25
C LEU A 149 3.12 -23.64 -2.93
N CYS A 150 1.88 -23.23 -2.69
CA CYS A 150 1.21 -23.46 -1.41
C CYS A 150 1.05 -24.95 -1.10
N ASP A 151 1.64 -25.37 0.02
CA ASP A 151 1.44 -26.69 0.59
C ASP A 151 0.01 -26.80 1.16
N GLY A 152 -0.88 -27.40 0.36
CA GLY A 152 -2.27 -27.56 0.71
C GLY A 152 -2.51 -28.35 2.01
N LYS A 153 -1.61 -29.27 2.41
CA LYS A 153 -1.76 -30.00 3.68
C LYS A 153 -1.46 -29.08 4.86
N LYS A 154 -0.33 -28.36 4.81
CA LYS A 154 0.01 -27.37 5.84
C LYS A 154 -1.04 -26.26 5.94
N LEU A 155 -1.65 -25.87 4.81
CA LEU A 155 -2.73 -24.90 4.82
C LEU A 155 -3.93 -25.40 5.63
N GLN A 156 -4.32 -26.67 5.50
CA GLN A 156 -5.40 -27.23 6.32
C GLN A 156 -5.03 -27.24 7.81
N ASP A 157 -3.79 -27.61 8.14
CA ASP A 157 -3.32 -27.62 9.53
C ASP A 157 -3.33 -26.21 10.15
N LYS A 158 -2.85 -25.20 9.42
CA LYS A 158 -2.90 -23.80 9.88
C LYS A 158 -4.32 -23.27 9.99
N LYS A 159 -5.23 -23.71 9.11
CA LYS A 159 -6.67 -23.44 9.21
C LYS A 159 -7.36 -24.20 10.35
N ALA A 160 -6.71 -25.15 11.02
CA ALA A 160 -7.20 -25.69 12.28
C ALA A 160 -6.69 -24.91 13.51
N GLY A 161 -5.71 -24.03 13.33
CA GLY A 161 -5.03 -23.28 14.39
C GLY A 161 -5.62 -21.92 14.74
N LYS A 162 -4.93 -21.20 15.63
CA LYS A 162 -5.31 -19.87 16.15
C LYS A 162 -5.54 -18.82 15.06
N TRP A 163 -4.78 -18.91 13.97
CA TRP A 163 -4.78 -17.90 12.88
C TRP A 163 -5.80 -18.18 11.78
N ARG A 164 -6.57 -19.28 11.85
CA ARG A 164 -7.54 -19.69 10.82
C ARG A 164 -8.32 -18.53 10.22
N LYS A 165 -9.04 -17.79 11.06
CA LYS A 165 -9.94 -16.72 10.62
C LYS A 165 -9.18 -15.62 9.86
N LYS A 166 -8.00 -15.24 10.35
CA LYS A 166 -7.17 -14.20 9.73
C LYS A 166 -6.51 -14.66 8.44
N ILE A 167 -6.08 -15.92 8.36
CA ILE A 167 -5.59 -16.53 7.13
C ILE A 167 -6.71 -16.57 6.09
N ASP A 168 -7.91 -17.01 6.45
CA ASP A 168 -9.06 -17.05 5.54
C ASP A 168 -9.46 -15.65 5.04
N GLU A 169 -9.54 -14.67 5.94
CA GLU A 169 -9.81 -13.26 5.60
C GLU A 169 -8.76 -12.72 4.62
N PHE A 170 -7.47 -12.88 4.94
CA PHE A 170 -6.39 -12.34 4.12
C PHE A 170 -6.29 -13.02 2.75
N LEU A 171 -6.41 -14.35 2.68
CA LEU A 171 -6.37 -15.07 1.40
C LEU A 171 -7.57 -14.72 0.51
N ASN A 172 -8.74 -14.46 1.09
CA ASN A 172 -9.89 -13.98 0.33
C ASN A 172 -9.67 -12.55 -0.19
N PHE A 173 -9.11 -11.67 0.65
CA PHE A 173 -8.72 -10.31 0.25
C PHE A 173 -7.69 -10.32 -0.89
N TRP A 174 -6.66 -11.18 -0.79
CA TRP A 174 -5.63 -11.36 -1.81
C TRP A 174 -6.20 -11.88 -3.13
N ARG A 175 -7.04 -12.91 -3.06
CA ARG A 175 -7.74 -13.43 -4.24
C ARG A 175 -8.55 -12.34 -4.94
N LYS A 176 -9.41 -11.64 -4.19
CA LYS A 176 -10.28 -10.59 -4.75
C LYS A 176 -9.45 -9.48 -5.39
N SER A 177 -8.36 -9.07 -4.73
CA SER A 177 -7.46 -8.04 -5.24
C SER A 177 -6.78 -8.46 -6.54
N SER A 178 -6.34 -9.72 -6.63
CA SER A 178 -5.78 -10.28 -7.86
C SER A 178 -6.81 -10.34 -8.99
N GLU A 179 -8.00 -10.92 -8.73
CA GLU A 179 -9.06 -11.10 -9.73
C GLU A 179 -9.60 -9.76 -10.28
N GLN A 180 -9.69 -8.75 -9.42
CA GLN A 180 -10.19 -7.42 -9.79
C GLN A 180 -9.10 -6.46 -10.23
N LYS A 181 -7.83 -6.89 -10.26
CA LYS A 181 -6.66 -6.08 -10.62
C LYS A 181 -6.56 -4.79 -9.77
N LEU A 182 -6.70 -4.95 -8.46
CA LEU A 182 -6.58 -3.85 -7.49
C LEU A 182 -5.12 -3.58 -7.16
N GLN A 183 -4.81 -2.40 -6.65
CA GLN A 183 -3.52 -2.00 -6.07
C GLN A 183 -3.65 -1.93 -4.55
N TRP A 184 -2.57 -2.19 -3.82
CA TRP A 184 -2.54 -2.11 -2.36
C TRP A 184 -1.73 -0.93 -1.87
N GLU A 185 -2.26 -0.23 -0.88
CA GLU A 185 -1.57 0.74 -0.02
C GLU A 185 -1.48 0.17 1.39
N PHE A 186 -0.32 0.26 2.04
CA PHE A 186 -0.13 -0.08 3.45
C PHE A 186 -0.19 1.19 4.31
N CYS A 187 -1.07 1.22 5.31
CA CYS A 187 -1.35 2.39 6.17
C CYS A 187 -1.46 2.05 7.66
#